data_AF-A0A7W8FGT4-F1
#
_entry.id   AF-A0A7W8FGT4-F1
#
_cell.length_a   1.000
_cell.length_b   1.000
_cell.length_c   1.000
_cell.angle_alpha   90.00
_cell.angle_beta   90.00
_cell.angle_gamma   90.00
#
_symmetry.space_group_name_H-M   'P 1'
#
loop_
_entity.id
_entity.type
_entity.pdbx_description
1 polymer ?
#
loop_
_entity_poly.entity_id
_entity_poly.type
_entity_poly.pdbx_seq_one_letter_code
_entity_poly.pdbx_strand_id
1 'polypeptide(L)'
;MRHMDDTSGPASETISPEAASSVVLSDTMRQALDNFMALYADADFTVELAYLGVGRMQFLRRRQMLLELRGLYMALWRLALARSFPQDADVMFDTFLREYAAKHRDRASALVLTRGREYWGMLEPMGDGDFSNVARHLTSFFSQSEKADKSANLKLVLHIRKLYKHIFDRLI
;
A
#
# COMPACT_ATOMS: atom_id res chain seq x y z
N MET A 1 -69.99 -8.43 23.97
CA MET A 1 -69.22 -9.66 23.64
C MET A 1 -67.88 -9.22 23.04
N ARG A 2 -66.81 -10.02 23.17
CA ARG A 2 -65.41 -9.63 22.84
C ARG A 2 -65.12 -9.51 21.33
N HIS A 3 -63.93 -8.94 21.04
CA HIS A 3 -63.10 -8.89 19.81
C HIS A 3 -62.80 -7.43 19.40
N MET A 4 -61.56 -6.88 19.38
CA MET A 4 -60.19 -7.45 19.30
C MET A 4 -59.99 -8.36 18.07
N ASP A 5 -59.17 -8.08 17.07
CA ASP A 5 -58.11 -7.06 16.89
C ASP A 5 -58.24 -6.45 15.46
N ASP A 6 -57.40 -5.58 14.89
CA ASP A 6 -55.99 -5.23 15.14
C ASP A 6 -55.66 -3.79 14.70
N THR A 7 -54.43 -3.33 14.93
CA THR A 7 -53.77 -2.22 14.23
C THR A 7 -52.30 -2.60 13.97
N SER A 8 -51.91 -2.84 12.71
CA SER A 8 -50.51 -2.95 12.30
C SER A 8 -50.30 -2.49 10.86
N GLY A 9 -49.77 -1.29 10.68
CA GLY A 9 -49.03 -0.95 9.46
C GLY A 9 -47.66 -1.63 9.49
N PRO A 10 -47.03 -1.91 8.33
CA PRO A 10 -45.71 -2.53 8.31
C PRO A 10 -44.68 -1.61 8.95
N ALA A 11 -44.09 -2.05 10.06
CA ALA A 11 -42.99 -1.37 10.70
C ALA A 11 -41.79 -1.31 9.74
N SER A 12 -41.17 -0.14 9.63
CA SER A 12 -39.91 0.01 8.90
C SER A 12 -38.85 -0.91 9.49
N GLU A 13 -38.37 -1.89 8.71
CA GLU A 13 -37.22 -2.71 9.09
C GLU A 13 -36.02 -1.78 9.33
N THR A 14 -35.71 -1.59 10.60
CA THR A 14 -34.55 -0.80 11.00
C THR A 14 -33.33 -1.68 10.78
N ILE A 15 -32.63 -1.44 9.66
CA ILE A 15 -31.38 -2.12 9.34
C ILE A 15 -30.33 -1.65 10.35
N SER A 16 -30.20 -2.36 11.47
CA SER A 16 -29.17 -2.13 12.47
C SER A 16 -27.79 -2.38 11.87
N PRO A 17 -26.86 -1.42 11.91
CA PRO A 17 -25.50 -1.58 11.39
C PRO A 17 -24.60 -2.28 12.42
N GLU A 18 -24.95 -3.50 12.84
CA GLU A 18 -24.22 -4.27 13.86
C GLU A 18 -23.64 -5.57 13.30
N ALA A 19 -22.70 -5.42 12.37
CA ALA A 19 -21.74 -6.45 12.01
C ALA A 19 -20.49 -5.82 11.36
N ALA A 20 -19.78 -4.99 12.11
CA ALA A 20 -18.38 -4.68 11.80
C ALA A 20 -17.53 -5.94 12.05
N SER A 21 -17.67 -6.92 11.16
CA SER A 21 -17.02 -8.22 11.27
C SER A 21 -15.51 -8.02 11.37
N SER A 22 -14.94 -8.38 12.52
CA SER A 22 -13.50 -8.51 12.66
C SER A 22 -13.08 -9.71 11.82
N VAL A 23 -12.77 -9.47 10.54
CA VAL A 23 -12.44 -10.53 9.60
C VAL A 23 -11.23 -11.28 10.14
N VAL A 24 -11.46 -12.52 10.57
CA VAL A 24 -10.43 -13.39 11.13
C VAL A 24 -9.57 -13.87 9.97
N LEU A 25 -8.38 -13.28 9.83
CA LEU A 25 -7.37 -13.77 8.90
C LEU A 25 -6.98 -15.21 9.28
N SER A 26 -6.83 -16.08 8.29
CA SER A 26 -6.23 -17.40 8.50
C SER A 26 -4.77 -17.27 8.98
N ASP A 27 -4.22 -18.32 9.61
CA ASP A 27 -2.84 -18.30 10.13
C ASP A 27 -1.82 -17.93 9.05
N THR A 28 -1.98 -18.44 7.81
CA THR A 28 -1.11 -18.07 6.67
C THR A 28 -1.25 -16.60 6.28
N MET A 29 -2.47 -16.05 6.28
CA MET A 29 -2.69 -14.62 6.00
C MET A 29 -2.13 -13.72 7.11
N ARG A 30 -2.24 -14.15 8.37
CA ARG A 30 -1.65 -13.48 9.54
C ARG A 30 -0.13 -13.49 9.44
N GLN A 31 0.47 -14.64 9.12
CA GLN A 31 1.91 -14.77 8.91
C GLN A 31 2.40 -13.86 7.76
N ALA A 32 1.71 -13.83 6.61
CA ALA A 32 2.04 -12.96 5.49
C ALA A 32 1.99 -11.46 5.86
N LEU A 33 1.01 -11.08 6.67
CA LEU A 33 0.86 -9.72 7.22
C LEU A 33 1.99 -9.37 8.19
N ASP A 34 2.29 -10.25 9.15
CA ASP A 34 3.33 -10.02 10.15
C ASP A 34 4.75 -10.01 9.53
N ASN A 35 5.01 -10.91 8.56
CA ASN A 35 6.22 -10.91 7.74
C ASN A 35 6.41 -9.57 7.01
N PHE A 36 5.34 -9.04 6.39
CA PHE A 36 5.42 -7.76 5.70
C PHE A 36 5.58 -6.58 6.66
N MET A 37 4.90 -6.57 7.82
CA MET A 37 5.10 -5.52 8.82
C MET A 37 6.55 -5.45 9.31
N ALA A 38 7.21 -6.58 9.53
CA ALA A 38 8.63 -6.64 9.86
C ALA A 38 9.50 -6.09 8.72
N LEU A 39 9.32 -6.62 7.50
CA LEU A 39 10.05 -6.15 6.31
C LEU A 39 9.88 -4.65 6.04
N TYR A 40 8.69 -4.12 6.31
CA TYR A 40 8.36 -2.71 6.11
C TYR A 40 8.97 -1.79 7.18
N ALA A 41 9.06 -2.26 8.43
CA ALA A 41 9.72 -1.54 9.51
C ALA A 41 11.22 -1.38 9.25
N ASP A 42 11.88 -2.43 8.75
CA ASP A 42 13.33 -2.50 8.51
C ASP A 42 13.77 -1.96 7.14
N ALA A 43 12.86 -1.37 6.35
CA ALA A 43 13.14 -0.93 4.99
C ALA A 43 14.18 0.23 4.91
N ASP A 44 15.37 -0.06 4.38
CA ASP A 44 16.38 0.95 4.01
C ASP A 44 16.25 1.38 2.54
N PHE A 45 15.94 2.66 2.35
CA PHE A 45 15.72 3.30 1.05
C PHE A 45 16.99 3.95 0.46
N THR A 46 18.16 3.66 1.00
CA THR A 46 19.41 4.37 0.63
C THR A 46 19.80 4.15 -0.84
N VAL A 47 19.46 3.01 -1.44
CA VAL A 47 19.74 2.70 -2.85
C VAL A 47 18.83 3.50 -3.79
N GLU A 48 17.54 3.54 -3.51
CA GLU A 48 16.51 4.29 -4.25
C GLU A 48 16.82 5.78 -4.21
N LEU A 49 17.16 6.30 -3.04
CA LEU A 49 17.55 7.69 -2.85
C LEU A 49 18.84 8.03 -3.63
N ALA A 50 19.78 7.09 -3.74
CA ALA A 50 20.96 7.27 -4.58
C ALA A 50 20.63 7.28 -6.08
N TYR A 51 19.72 6.42 -6.56
CA TYR A 51 19.25 6.43 -7.96
C TYR A 51 18.48 7.71 -8.31
N LEU A 52 17.74 8.28 -7.36
CA LEU A 52 17.07 9.58 -7.48
C LEU A 52 18.03 10.78 -7.36
N GLY A 53 19.31 10.57 -7.05
CA GLY A 53 20.29 11.65 -6.85
C GLY A 53 20.08 12.45 -5.56
N VAL A 54 19.37 11.89 -4.58
CA VAL A 54 19.06 12.54 -3.28
C VAL A 54 20.25 12.39 -2.33
N GLY A 55 21.11 13.41 -2.31
CA GLY A 55 22.26 13.47 -1.40
C GLY A 55 21.87 13.52 0.08
N ARG A 56 22.77 13.05 0.96
CA ARG A 56 22.56 12.99 2.43
C ARG A 56 22.15 14.33 3.06
N MET A 57 22.63 15.45 2.52
CA MET A 57 22.34 16.80 3.03
C MET A 57 21.03 17.40 2.52
N GLN A 58 20.32 16.74 1.58
CA GLN A 58 19.07 17.26 0.99
C GLN A 58 17.86 16.91 1.89
N PHE A 59 17.89 17.26 3.17
CA PHE A 59 16.97 16.75 4.21
C PHE A 59 15.48 16.84 3.85
N LEU A 60 15.01 17.99 3.33
CA LEU A 60 13.61 18.17 2.92
C LEU A 60 13.21 17.23 1.78
N ARG A 61 14.06 17.12 0.75
CA ARG A 61 13.84 16.24 -0.40
C ARG A 61 13.93 14.76 0.00
N ARG A 62 14.88 14.41 0.88
CA ARG A 62 15.00 13.06 1.45
C ARG A 62 13.77 12.69 2.26
N ARG A 63 13.26 13.60 3.10
CA ARG A 63 11.99 13.40 3.83
C ARG A 63 10.82 13.18 2.88
N GLN A 64 10.68 13.99 1.83
CA GLN A 64 9.63 13.82 0.83
C GLN A 64 9.72 12.46 0.13
N MET A 65 10.91 12.09 -0.39
CA MET A 65 11.10 10.82 -1.09
C MET A 65 10.95 9.59 -0.18
N LEU A 66 11.26 9.70 1.11
CA LEU A 66 10.95 8.65 2.08
C LEU A 66 9.43 8.42 2.23
N LEU A 67 8.58 9.44 2.07
CA LEU A 67 7.12 9.24 2.04
C LEU A 67 6.67 8.55 0.75
N GLU A 68 7.21 8.98 -0.39
CA GLU A 68 6.91 8.39 -1.70
C GLU A 68 7.28 6.90 -1.76
N LEU A 69 8.52 6.58 -1.40
CA LEU A 69 9.03 5.21 -1.42
C LEU A 69 8.32 4.31 -0.39
N ARG A 70 7.96 4.85 0.78
CA ARG A 70 7.15 4.14 1.78
C ARG A 70 5.74 3.84 1.29
N GLY A 71 5.10 4.77 0.57
CA GLY A 71 3.83 4.51 -0.10
C GLY A 71 3.96 3.41 -1.17
N LEU A 72 5.00 3.52 -2.01
CA LEU A 72 5.26 2.52 -3.04
C LEU A 72 5.48 1.11 -2.46
N TYR A 73 6.23 0.96 -1.37
CA TYR A 73 6.42 -0.35 -0.72
C TYR A 73 5.09 -0.99 -0.30
N MET A 74 4.14 -0.20 0.23
CA MET A 74 2.79 -0.69 0.55
C MET A 74 2.04 -1.15 -0.72
N ALA A 75 2.13 -0.37 -1.80
CA ALA A 75 1.47 -0.70 -3.07
C ALA A 75 2.05 -1.95 -3.76
N LEU A 76 3.38 -2.14 -3.69
CA LEU A 76 4.05 -3.36 -4.18
C LEU A 76 3.66 -4.60 -3.38
N TRP A 77 3.37 -4.46 -2.09
CA TRP A 77 2.82 -5.55 -1.29
C TRP A 77 1.35 -5.82 -1.65
N ARG A 78 0.49 -4.82 -1.86
CA ARG A 78 -0.88 -5.03 -2.41
C ARG A 78 -0.85 -5.75 -3.76
N LEU A 79 0.16 -5.47 -4.60
CA LEU A 79 0.39 -6.18 -5.86
C LEU A 79 0.84 -7.64 -5.64
N ALA A 80 1.70 -7.89 -4.66
CA ALA A 80 2.12 -9.24 -4.29
C ALA A 80 0.95 -10.07 -3.73
N LEU A 81 0.12 -9.46 -2.87
CA LEU A 81 -1.12 -10.03 -2.35
C LEU A 81 -2.11 -10.37 -3.47
N ALA A 82 -2.29 -9.49 -4.47
CA ALA A 82 -3.16 -9.74 -5.62
C ALA A 82 -2.84 -11.07 -6.34
N ARG A 83 -1.56 -11.44 -6.36
CA ARG A 83 -1.02 -12.61 -7.05
C ARG A 83 -1.08 -13.88 -6.21
N SER A 84 -0.87 -13.79 -4.89
CA SER A 84 -0.84 -14.96 -3.98
C SER A 84 -2.18 -15.24 -3.28
N PHE A 85 -2.98 -14.21 -3.03
CA PHE A 85 -4.23 -14.27 -2.27
C PHE A 85 -5.35 -13.50 -3.02
N PRO A 86 -5.69 -13.86 -4.28
CA PRO A 86 -6.53 -13.03 -5.15
C PRO A 86 -7.95 -12.78 -4.62
N GLN A 87 -8.48 -13.63 -3.72
CA GLN A 87 -9.80 -13.44 -3.09
C GLN A 87 -9.73 -12.56 -1.82
N ASP A 88 -8.58 -12.49 -1.17
CA ASP A 88 -8.41 -11.91 0.17
C ASP A 88 -7.49 -10.69 0.19
N ALA A 89 -6.86 -10.34 -0.94
CA ALA A 89 -5.84 -9.30 -1.05
C ALA A 89 -6.30 -7.94 -0.50
N ASP A 90 -7.56 -7.56 -0.71
CA ASP A 90 -8.13 -6.32 -0.18
C ASP A 90 -8.34 -6.38 1.33
N VAL A 91 -8.86 -7.50 1.85
CA VAL A 91 -9.03 -7.73 3.29
C VAL A 91 -7.69 -7.69 4.02
N MET A 92 -6.67 -8.36 3.48
CA MET A 92 -5.31 -8.37 4.02
C MET A 92 -4.68 -6.97 3.98
N PHE A 93 -4.83 -6.25 2.85
CA PHE A 93 -4.27 -4.92 2.69
C PHE A 93 -4.94 -3.88 3.59
N ASP A 94 -6.27 -3.83 3.65
CA ASP A 94 -6.96 -2.91 4.57
C ASP A 94 -6.69 -3.27 6.04
N THR A 95 -6.47 -4.55 6.38
CA THR A 95 -6.04 -4.93 7.75
C THR A 95 -4.67 -4.35 8.08
N PHE A 96 -3.70 -4.47 7.18
CA PHE A 96 -2.40 -3.81 7.32
C PHE A 96 -2.52 -2.29 7.45
N LEU A 97 -3.31 -1.63 6.59
CA LEU A 97 -3.47 -0.17 6.64
C LEU A 97 -4.10 0.29 7.97
N ARG A 98 -5.05 -0.48 8.52
CA ARG A 98 -5.63 -0.26 9.85
C ARG A 98 -4.62 -0.44 10.97
N GLU A 99 -3.86 -1.54 10.97
CA GLU A 99 -2.83 -1.79 12.00
C GLU A 99 -1.70 -0.78 11.95
N TYR A 100 -1.26 -0.39 10.75
CA TYR A 100 -0.27 0.66 10.55
C TYR A 100 -0.77 2.01 11.07
N ALA A 101 -2.00 2.43 10.72
CA ALA A 101 -2.60 3.66 11.23
C ALA A 101 -2.77 3.66 12.75
N ALA A 102 -3.13 2.51 13.35
CA ALA A 102 -3.27 2.37 14.79
C ALA A 102 -1.94 2.55 15.54
N LYS A 103 -0.85 1.99 14.98
CA LYS A 103 0.54 2.08 15.49
C LYS A 103 1.20 3.44 15.19
N HIS A 104 0.83 4.11 14.10
CA HIS A 104 1.47 5.34 13.61
C HIS A 104 0.46 6.47 13.38
N ARG A 105 0.16 7.23 14.44
CA ARG A 105 -0.90 8.27 14.46
C ARG A 105 -0.44 9.67 14.03
N ASP A 106 0.73 9.78 13.41
CA ASP A 106 1.30 11.07 13.00
C ASP A 106 0.93 11.44 11.56
N ARG A 107 1.06 12.74 11.22
CA ARG A 107 0.70 13.28 9.91
C ARG A 107 1.55 12.72 8.76
N ALA A 108 2.80 12.32 8.99
CA ALA A 108 3.64 11.74 7.94
C ALA A 108 3.17 10.32 7.60
N SER A 109 2.79 9.54 8.60
CA SER A 109 2.21 8.20 8.42
C SER A 109 0.85 8.24 7.71
N ALA A 110 0.00 9.24 8.00
CA ALA A 110 -1.21 9.48 7.22
C ALA A 110 -0.93 9.77 5.74
N LEU A 111 0.11 10.58 5.43
CA LEU A 111 0.53 10.84 4.05
C LEU A 111 1.07 9.58 3.35
N VAL A 112 1.81 8.72 4.07
CA VAL A 112 2.29 7.42 3.54
C VAL A 112 1.11 6.53 3.14
N LEU A 113 0.03 6.47 3.93
CA LEU A 113 -1.17 5.71 3.61
C LEU A 113 -1.87 6.25 2.35
N THR A 114 -1.94 7.59 2.18
CA THR A 114 -2.43 8.21 0.94
C THR A 114 -1.55 7.82 -0.25
N ARG A 115 -0.22 7.93 -0.13
CA ARG A 115 0.71 7.52 -1.19
C ARG A 115 0.57 6.04 -1.54
N GLY A 116 0.36 5.16 -0.56
CA GLY A 116 0.13 3.74 -0.80
C GLY A 116 -1.07 3.46 -1.72
N ARG A 117 -2.17 4.21 -1.55
CA ARG A 117 -3.35 4.11 -2.42
C ARG A 117 -3.11 4.73 -3.81
N GLU A 118 -2.38 5.85 -3.89
CA GLU A 118 -2.00 6.49 -5.16
C GLU A 118 -1.07 5.60 -6.01
N TYR A 119 -0.03 5.02 -5.41
CA TYR A 119 0.87 4.09 -6.10
C TYR A 119 0.15 2.78 -6.47
N TRP A 120 -0.83 2.32 -5.69
CA TRP A 120 -1.65 1.18 -6.10
C TRP A 120 -2.38 1.48 -7.42
N GLY A 121 -3.05 2.63 -7.53
CA GLY A 121 -3.72 3.04 -8.78
C GLY A 121 -2.79 3.22 -9.99
N MET A 122 -1.48 3.38 -9.78
CA MET A 122 -0.48 3.39 -10.87
C MET A 122 0.00 1.98 -11.27
N LEU A 123 -0.09 1.00 -10.36
CA LEU A 123 0.38 -0.38 -10.55
C LEU A 123 -0.74 -1.31 -11.03
N GLU A 124 -1.93 -1.18 -10.46
CA GLU A 124 -3.10 -2.04 -10.72
C GLU A 124 -3.37 -2.31 -12.21
N PRO A 125 -3.31 -1.32 -13.13
CA PRO A 125 -3.61 -1.57 -14.55
C PRO A 125 -2.57 -2.45 -15.27
N MET A 126 -1.32 -2.46 -14.82
CA MET A 126 -0.18 -3.13 -15.48
C MET A 126 0.34 -4.34 -14.69
N GLY A 127 -0.11 -4.53 -13.45
CA GLY A 127 0.37 -5.56 -12.54
C GLY A 127 1.88 -5.46 -12.27
N ASP A 128 2.56 -6.60 -12.28
CA ASP A 128 4.02 -6.70 -12.16
C ASP A 128 4.76 -6.72 -13.52
N GLY A 129 4.00 -6.55 -14.61
CA GLY A 129 4.52 -6.50 -15.99
C GLY A 129 5.36 -5.26 -16.26
N ASP A 130 4.88 -4.08 -15.88
CA ASP A 130 5.58 -2.80 -16.10
C ASP A 130 5.55 -1.86 -14.88
N PHE A 131 6.74 -1.41 -14.47
CA PHE A 131 6.94 -0.42 -13.39
C PHE A 131 7.32 0.97 -13.92
N SER A 132 7.37 1.16 -15.24
CA SER A 132 7.84 2.40 -15.89
C SER A 132 7.04 3.63 -15.51
N ASN A 133 5.73 3.49 -15.28
CA ASN A 133 4.87 4.61 -14.88
C ASN A 133 5.24 5.15 -13.49
N VAL A 134 5.32 4.26 -12.49
CA VAL A 134 5.75 4.58 -11.12
C VAL A 134 7.18 5.13 -11.10
N ALA A 135 8.11 4.48 -11.80
CA ALA A 135 9.48 4.97 -11.90
C ALA A 135 9.55 6.38 -12.52
N ARG A 136 8.70 6.68 -13.51
CA ARG A 136 8.62 8.00 -14.15
C ARG A 136 8.07 9.06 -13.18
N HIS A 137 7.05 8.71 -12.41
CA HIS A 137 6.52 9.57 -11.36
C HIS A 137 7.60 9.89 -10.30
N LEU A 138 8.31 8.89 -9.80
CA LEU A 138 9.42 9.10 -8.85
C LEU A 138 10.53 10.00 -9.43
N THR A 139 10.90 9.83 -10.71
CA THR A 139 11.87 10.75 -11.35
C THR A 139 11.32 12.16 -11.59
N SER A 140 10.01 12.35 -11.73
CA SER A 140 9.43 13.67 -12.04
C SER A 140 9.57 14.72 -10.94
N PHE A 141 9.88 14.31 -9.70
CA PHE A 141 10.26 15.22 -8.61
C PHE A 141 11.66 15.86 -8.80
N PHE A 142 12.36 15.53 -9.89
CA PHE A 142 13.73 15.92 -10.18
C PHE A 142 13.82 16.57 -11.56
N SER A 143 14.42 17.75 -11.61
CA SER A 143 14.91 18.34 -12.86
C SER A 143 16.33 17.81 -13.09
N GLN A 144 16.51 16.89 -14.04
CA GLN A 144 17.83 16.49 -14.53
C GLN A 144 17.94 16.76 -16.03
N SER A 145 19.02 16.29 -16.65
CA SER A 145 19.10 16.23 -18.12
C SER A 145 18.39 14.98 -18.62
N GLU A 146 17.81 15.04 -19.83
CA GLU A 146 17.03 13.95 -20.43
C GLU A 146 17.76 12.59 -20.42
N LYS A 147 19.10 12.59 -20.61
CA LYS A 147 19.93 11.37 -20.53
C LYS A 147 20.05 10.83 -19.10
N ALA A 148 20.14 11.71 -18.11
CA ALA A 148 20.21 11.34 -16.71
C ALA A 148 18.84 10.80 -16.23
N ASP A 149 17.73 11.47 -16.60
CA ASP A 149 16.37 11.01 -16.31
C ASP A 149 16.10 9.62 -16.88
N LYS A 150 16.45 9.37 -18.15
CA LYS A 150 16.34 8.04 -18.77
C LYS A 150 17.16 6.96 -18.04
N SER A 151 18.36 7.30 -17.57
CA SER A 151 19.21 6.37 -16.80
C SER A 151 18.66 6.09 -15.39
N ALA A 152 18.21 7.14 -14.68
CA ALA A 152 17.62 7.04 -13.36
C ALA A 152 16.31 6.23 -13.40
N ASN A 153 15.45 6.51 -14.39
CA ASN A 153 14.19 5.79 -14.61
C ASN A 153 14.42 4.29 -14.82
N LEU A 154 15.34 3.90 -15.71
CA LEU A 154 15.66 2.49 -15.95
C LEU A 154 16.20 1.79 -14.68
N LYS A 155 17.11 2.44 -13.94
CA LYS A 155 17.62 1.92 -12.66
C LYS A 155 16.49 1.68 -11.65
N LEU A 156 15.55 2.63 -11.54
CA LEU A 156 14.39 2.51 -10.67
C LEU A 156 13.44 1.39 -11.12
N VAL A 157 13.12 1.25 -12.43
CA VAL A 157 12.27 0.14 -12.93
C VAL A 157 12.86 -1.22 -12.54
N LEU A 158 14.18 -1.40 -12.75
CA LEU A 158 14.86 -2.65 -12.41
C LEU A 158 14.91 -2.89 -10.89
N HIS A 159 15.14 -1.85 -10.10
CA HIS A 159 15.17 -1.94 -8.64
C HIS A 159 13.79 -2.21 -8.04
N ILE A 160 12.75 -1.52 -8.51
CA ILE A 160 11.34 -1.76 -8.13
C ILE A 160 10.94 -3.20 -8.46
N ARG A 161 11.33 -3.74 -9.63
CA ARG A 161 11.10 -5.15 -9.97
C ARG A 161 11.84 -6.12 -9.03
N LYS A 162 13.08 -5.80 -8.64
CA LYS A 162 13.85 -6.61 -7.66
C LYS A 162 13.19 -6.58 -6.28
N LEU A 163 12.74 -5.40 -5.86
CA LEU A 163 12.04 -5.17 -4.60
C LEU A 163 10.69 -5.89 -4.56
N TYR A 164 9.89 -5.80 -5.63
CA TYR A 164 8.64 -6.54 -5.75
C TYR A 164 8.84 -8.04 -5.52
N LYS A 165 9.84 -8.64 -6.19
CA LYS A 165 10.22 -10.05 -5.96
C LYS A 165 10.61 -10.28 -4.50
N HIS A 166 11.47 -9.43 -3.93
CA HIS A 166 11.91 -9.54 -2.54
C HIS A 166 10.77 -9.45 -1.50
N ILE A 167 9.69 -8.74 -1.80
CA ILE A 167 8.45 -8.69 -1.01
C ILE A 167 7.61 -9.96 -1.25
N PHE A 168 7.42 -10.35 -2.52
CA PHE A 168 6.67 -11.53 -2.93
C PHE A 168 7.24 -12.83 -2.33
N ASP A 169 8.57 -13.00 -2.40
CA ASP A 169 9.35 -14.12 -1.87
C ASP A 169 9.32 -14.22 -0.32
N ARG A 170 8.66 -13.27 0.38
CA ARG A 170 8.49 -13.24 1.85
C ARG A 170 7.04 -13.35 2.31
N LEU A 171 6.10 -13.54 1.40
CA LEU A 171 4.68 -13.70 1.77
C LEU A 171 4.42 -14.98 2.59
N ILE A 172 5.23 -16.04 2.40
CA ILE A 172 5.10 -17.35 3.04
C ILE A 172 6.50 -17.87 3.38
#